data_AF-G3P204-F1
#
_entry.id   AF-G3P204-F1
#
_cell.length_a   1.000
_cell.length_b   1.000
_cell.length_c   1.000
_cell.angle_alpha   90.00
_cell.angle_beta   90.00
_cell.angle_gamma   90.00
#
_symmetry.space_group_name_H-M   'P 1'
#
loop_
_entity.id
_entity.type
_entity.pdbx_description
1 polymer ?
#
loop_
_entity_poly.entity_id
_entity_poly.type
_entity_poly.pdbx_seq_one_letter_code
_entity_poly.pdbx_strand_id
1 'polypeptide(L)'
;MAMASLGSAASSLVLFSRRVLRPELTALCSYHTKVVDHYENPRNVGTLDKNAKNVGTGLVGAPACGDVMKLQIQVDENGKIVDAKFKTFGCGSAIASSSLATEWVKGKSVDEALKIRNTDIAKELCLPPVKLHCSMLAEDAIKAALSDYRVKQDMEKKLLASSTDLRRGSASKALSGTERRQLLLILRTCRLTRADSEGGSRTEMQFAERSKWVAGADRMAGAGAGVGALLHLLPVLWLLLVLGHVPPLFHLLGLPDLPD
;
A
#
# COMPACT_ATOMS: atom_id res chain seq x y z
N MET A 1 -86.35 -41.00 50.98
CA MET A 1 -86.71 -39.57 51.17
C MET A 1 -85.46 -38.82 51.59
N ALA A 2 -85.30 -37.57 51.12
CA ALA A 2 -84.13 -36.65 51.14
C ALA A 2 -83.05 -37.00 50.09
N MET A 3 -82.83 -36.34 48.95
CA MET A 3 -83.03 -34.97 48.41
C MET A 3 -82.15 -33.84 49.00
N ALA A 4 -81.34 -33.26 48.10
CA ALA A 4 -80.67 -31.93 48.07
C ALA A 4 -79.51 -31.69 49.08
N SER A 5 -78.43 -30.92 48.83
CA SER A 5 -78.13 -29.82 47.87
C SER A 5 -76.60 -29.72 47.63
N LEU A 6 -76.08 -29.59 46.40
CA LEU A 6 -75.77 -28.34 45.68
C LEU A 6 -74.91 -27.31 46.45
N GLY A 7 -73.70 -27.03 45.94
CA GLY A 7 -73.18 -25.66 45.88
C GLY A 7 -71.69 -25.43 46.15
N SER A 8 -71.04 -24.83 45.14
CA SER A 8 -69.87 -23.93 45.18
C SER A 8 -68.56 -24.53 44.63
N ALA A 9 -68.28 -24.42 43.33
CA ALA A 9 -67.81 -23.25 42.59
C ALA A 9 -66.30 -22.96 42.80
N ALA A 10 -65.56 -23.14 41.70
CA ALA A 10 -64.37 -22.43 41.26
C ALA A 10 -63.15 -22.34 42.20
N SER A 11 -62.04 -22.94 41.77
CA SER A 11 -61.04 -22.13 41.06
C SER A 11 -59.90 -22.98 40.51
N SER A 12 -59.78 -22.88 39.19
CA SER A 12 -58.64 -23.19 38.37
C SER A 12 -57.30 -22.83 39.02
N LEU A 13 -56.59 -23.83 39.52
CA LEU A 13 -55.14 -23.82 39.58
C LEU A 13 -54.66 -25.01 38.77
N VAL A 14 -54.94 -24.95 37.46
CA VAL A 14 -54.06 -25.60 36.50
C VAL A 14 -52.70 -24.99 36.78
N LEU A 15 -51.84 -25.76 37.43
CA LEU A 15 -50.41 -25.57 37.47
C LEU A 15 -49.97 -25.61 36.01
N PHE A 16 -50.18 -24.48 35.33
CA PHE A 16 -49.69 -24.22 34.00
C PHE A 16 -48.20 -24.12 34.19
N SER A 17 -47.60 -25.31 34.09
CA SER A 17 -46.19 -25.54 34.02
C SER A 17 -45.64 -24.42 33.15
N ARG A 18 -45.00 -23.44 33.79
CA ARG A 18 -44.22 -22.41 33.12
C ARG A 18 -42.91 -23.06 32.65
N ARG A 19 -43.03 -24.24 32.04
CA ARG A 19 -42.00 -24.87 31.25
C ARG A 19 -42.00 -24.14 29.93
N VAL A 20 -41.01 -23.25 29.83
CA VAL A 20 -40.14 -23.16 28.66
C VAL A 20 -40.92 -23.14 27.34
N LEU A 21 -41.59 -22.02 27.09
CA LEU A 21 -41.59 -21.48 25.75
C LEU A 21 -40.67 -20.26 25.78
N ARG A 22 -39.36 -20.52 25.91
CA ARG A 22 -38.41 -19.66 25.23
C ARG A 22 -38.82 -19.81 23.76
N PRO A 23 -39.33 -18.77 23.07
CA PRO A 23 -39.41 -18.87 21.64
C PRO A 23 -38.00 -19.25 21.19
N GLU A 24 -37.92 -20.23 20.31
CA GLU A 24 -36.71 -20.65 19.61
C GLU A 24 -36.25 -19.45 18.77
N LEU A 25 -35.73 -18.44 19.47
CA LEU A 25 -35.14 -17.24 18.92
C LEU A 25 -33.63 -17.36 19.05
N THR A 26 -33.14 -18.57 18.77
CA THR A 26 -32.03 -18.79 17.84
C THR A 26 -32.43 -18.25 16.46
N ALA A 27 -32.80 -16.97 16.39
CA ALA A 27 -32.40 -16.15 15.26
C ALA A 27 -30.88 -16.04 15.36
N LEU A 28 -30.21 -17.15 15.07
CA LEU A 28 -28.77 -17.22 14.93
C LEU A 28 -28.45 -16.11 13.94
N CYS A 29 -27.64 -15.14 14.37
CA CYS A 29 -26.90 -14.27 13.48
C CYS A 29 -25.92 -15.15 12.68
N SER A 30 -26.48 -16.03 11.85
CA SER A 30 -25.76 -17.04 11.14
C SER A 30 -25.25 -16.41 9.88
N TYR A 31 -23.94 -16.53 9.70
CA TYR A 31 -23.33 -16.18 8.43
C TYR A 31 -23.86 -17.13 7.35
N HIS A 32 -23.94 -16.65 6.12
CA HIS A 32 -24.24 -17.51 4.99
C HIS A 32 -23.20 -18.65 4.93
N THR A 33 -23.63 -19.87 4.61
CA THR A 33 -22.77 -21.07 4.61
C THR A 33 -21.50 -20.88 3.77
N LYS A 34 -21.62 -20.21 2.62
CA LYS A 34 -20.47 -19.81 1.78
C LYS A 34 -19.44 -18.95 2.52
N VAL A 35 -19.88 -17.97 3.31
CA VAL A 35 -18.97 -17.10 4.08
C VAL A 35 -18.22 -17.92 5.12
N VAL A 36 -18.91 -18.85 5.79
CA VAL A 36 -18.31 -19.75 6.78
C VAL A 36 -17.29 -20.67 6.12
N ASP A 37 -17.61 -21.23 4.96
CA ASP A 37 -16.71 -22.13 4.22
C ASP A 37 -15.39 -21.45 3.83
N HIS A 38 -15.44 -20.23 3.28
CA HIS A 38 -14.22 -19.45 2.99
C HIS A 38 -13.50 -18.95 4.25
N TYR A 39 -14.17 -18.90 5.40
CA TYR A 39 -13.55 -18.50 6.66
C TYR A 39 -12.81 -19.67 7.33
N GLU A 40 -13.42 -20.85 7.38
CA GLU A 40 -12.82 -22.06 7.96
C GLU A 40 -11.70 -22.62 7.07
N ASN A 41 -11.91 -22.62 5.75
CA ASN A 41 -10.97 -23.15 4.77
C ASN A 41 -10.59 -22.07 3.73
N PRO A 42 -9.88 -20.99 4.14
CA PRO A 42 -9.53 -19.91 3.23
C PRO A 42 -8.54 -20.42 2.16
N ARG A 43 -8.85 -20.16 0.89
CA ARG A 43 -8.06 -20.62 -0.25
C ARG A 43 -6.95 -19.62 -0.54
N ASN A 44 -5.75 -20.07 -0.91
CA ASN A 44 -4.69 -19.17 -1.41
C ASN A 44 -4.17 -18.12 -0.41
N VAL A 45 -4.21 -18.44 0.88
CA VAL A 45 -3.53 -17.64 1.90
C VAL A 45 -2.02 -17.77 1.73
N GLY A 46 -1.32 -16.62 1.68
CA GLY A 46 0.13 -16.64 1.58
C GLY A 46 0.72 -15.34 1.07
N THR A 47 2.01 -15.39 0.72
CA THR A 47 2.73 -14.25 0.15
C THR A 47 3.55 -14.69 -1.04
N LEU A 48 3.69 -13.77 -2.00
CA LEU A 48 4.58 -13.86 -3.14
C LEU A 48 5.74 -12.88 -2.95
N ASP A 49 6.82 -13.10 -3.71
CA ASP A 49 7.96 -12.19 -3.73
C ASP A 49 7.54 -10.83 -4.29
N LYS A 50 7.82 -9.77 -3.52
CA LYS A 50 7.47 -8.39 -3.88
C LYS A 50 8.40 -7.83 -4.96
N ASN A 51 9.61 -8.37 -5.05
CA ASN A 51 10.67 -7.88 -5.94
C ASN A 51 10.54 -8.45 -7.35
N ALA A 52 9.74 -9.49 -7.54
CA ALA A 52 9.47 -10.07 -8.84
C ALA A 52 8.72 -9.07 -9.74
N LYS A 53 9.18 -8.94 -10.98
CA LYS A 53 8.63 -8.03 -12.01
C LYS A 53 7.18 -8.36 -12.37
N ASN A 54 6.88 -9.66 -12.34
CA ASN A 54 5.61 -10.23 -12.71
C ASN A 54 4.58 -10.20 -11.57
N VAL A 55 4.96 -9.66 -10.40
CA VAL A 55 4.10 -9.64 -9.22
C VAL A 55 3.60 -8.23 -8.94
N GLY A 56 2.28 -8.05 -9.01
CA GLY A 56 1.58 -6.86 -8.52
C GLY A 56 1.21 -7.01 -7.05
N THR A 57 1.41 -5.97 -6.24
CA THR A 57 1.02 -5.96 -4.82
C THR A 57 0.08 -4.79 -4.53
N GLY A 58 -1.15 -5.11 -4.13
CA GLY A 58 -2.11 -4.15 -3.60
C GLY A 58 -2.17 -4.24 -2.07
N LEU A 59 -1.99 -3.12 -1.39
CA LEU A 59 -2.27 -2.98 0.04
C LEU A 59 -3.35 -1.93 0.21
N VAL A 60 -4.47 -2.30 0.79
CA VAL A 60 -5.64 -1.44 1.00
C VAL A 60 -6.18 -1.59 2.41
N GLY A 61 -6.92 -0.58 2.85
CA GLY A 61 -7.47 -0.51 4.20
C GLY A 61 -6.57 0.23 5.19
N ALA A 62 -7.11 0.48 6.38
CA ALA A 62 -6.46 1.25 7.43
C ALA A 62 -6.58 0.50 8.76
N PRO A 63 -5.50 0.43 9.56
CA PRO A 63 -5.52 -0.29 10.83
C PRO A 63 -6.52 0.32 11.82
N ALA A 64 -6.81 1.63 11.71
CA ALA A 64 -7.81 2.30 12.55
C ALA A 64 -9.24 1.80 12.29
N CYS A 65 -9.54 1.33 11.07
CA CYS A 65 -10.86 0.81 10.69
C CYS A 65 -11.00 -0.68 11.02
N GLY A 66 -9.92 -1.35 11.40
CA GLY A 66 -9.91 -2.79 11.71
C GLY A 66 -9.84 -3.71 10.49
N ASP A 67 -9.88 -3.17 9.27
CA ASP A 67 -9.77 -3.96 8.03
C ASP A 67 -8.55 -3.51 7.21
N VAL A 68 -7.63 -4.44 6.96
CA VAL A 68 -6.44 -4.26 6.12
C VAL A 68 -6.30 -5.50 5.24
N MET A 69 -6.17 -5.30 3.94
CA MET A 69 -6.05 -6.39 2.97
C MET A 69 -4.80 -6.17 2.10
N LYS A 70 -3.99 -7.22 2.00
CA LYS A 70 -2.87 -7.32 1.08
C LYS A 70 -3.17 -8.41 0.05
N LEU A 71 -3.28 -8.03 -1.21
CA LEU A 71 -3.50 -8.94 -2.33
C LEU A 71 -2.29 -8.88 -3.27
N GLN A 72 -1.76 -10.04 -3.63
CA GLN A 72 -0.64 -10.17 -4.54
C GLN A 72 -1.05 -11.06 -5.72
N ILE A 73 -0.78 -10.60 -6.93
CA ILE A 73 -1.07 -11.32 -8.17
C ILE A 73 0.23 -11.59 -8.91
N GLN A 74 0.34 -12.76 -9.53
CA GLN A 74 1.43 -13.13 -10.42
C GLN A 74 0.89 -13.25 -11.83
N VAL A 75 1.44 -12.45 -12.74
CA VAL A 75 1.03 -12.38 -14.14
C VAL A 75 2.06 -13.08 -15.01
N ASP A 76 1.61 -13.85 -15.99
CA ASP A 76 2.45 -14.47 -17.01
C ASP A 76 2.79 -13.48 -18.14
N GLU A 77 3.74 -13.85 -19.00
CA GLU A 77 4.11 -13.06 -20.19
C GLU A 77 2.92 -12.86 -21.15
N ASN A 78 1.95 -13.78 -21.13
CA ASN A 78 0.71 -13.72 -21.90
C ASN A 78 -0.34 -12.75 -21.32
N GLY A 79 -0.05 -12.06 -20.21
CA GLY A 79 -0.99 -11.14 -19.55
C GLY A 79 -2.11 -11.84 -18.79
N LYS A 80 -1.96 -13.13 -18.47
CA LYS A 80 -2.89 -13.93 -17.65
C LYS A 80 -2.37 -14.07 -16.22
N ILE A 81 -3.28 -14.10 -15.26
CA ILE A 81 -2.94 -14.23 -13.83
C ILE A 81 -2.81 -15.72 -13.49
N VAL A 82 -1.59 -16.16 -13.18
CA VAL A 82 -1.26 -17.57 -12.90
C VAL A 82 -1.56 -17.91 -11.45
N ASP A 83 -1.13 -17.03 -10.54
CA ASP A 83 -1.34 -17.21 -9.12
C ASP A 83 -1.79 -15.90 -8.48
N ALA A 84 -2.57 -16.02 -7.41
CA ALA A 84 -3.00 -14.92 -6.59
C ALA A 84 -2.97 -15.38 -5.14
N LYS A 85 -2.34 -14.60 -4.26
CA LYS A 85 -2.27 -14.87 -2.84
C LYS A 85 -2.72 -13.66 -2.05
N PHE A 86 -3.38 -13.89 -0.94
CA PHE A 86 -3.78 -12.80 -0.05
C PHE A 86 -3.35 -13.03 1.39
N LYS A 87 -3.25 -11.91 2.10
CA LYS A 87 -3.23 -11.83 3.57
C LYS A 87 -4.14 -10.68 3.97
N THR A 88 -5.08 -10.95 4.87
CA THR A 88 -5.99 -9.91 5.35
C THR A 88 -6.12 -10.00 6.86
N PHE A 89 -6.28 -8.84 7.47
CA PHE A 89 -6.69 -8.64 8.83
C PHE A 89 -8.05 -7.95 8.78
N GLY A 90 -9.05 -8.52 9.43
CA GLY A 90 -10.40 -7.96 9.39
C GLY A 90 -11.44 -8.94 9.87
N CYS A 91 -12.70 -8.55 9.69
CA CYS A 91 -13.82 -9.42 10.03
C CYS A 91 -13.88 -10.69 9.15
N GLY A 92 -14.57 -11.75 9.61
CA GLY A 92 -14.70 -13.00 8.85
C GLY A 92 -15.29 -12.81 7.44
N SER A 93 -16.13 -11.80 7.25
CA SER A 93 -16.67 -11.43 5.93
C SER A 93 -15.62 -10.83 5.00
N ALA A 94 -14.63 -10.10 5.52
CA ALA A 94 -13.50 -9.60 4.75
C ALA A 94 -12.56 -10.73 4.32
N ILE A 95 -12.31 -11.71 5.20
CA ILE A 95 -11.55 -12.93 4.87
C ILE A 95 -12.25 -13.72 3.77
N ALA A 96 -13.55 -13.94 3.90
CA ALA A 96 -14.33 -14.65 2.89
C ALA A 96 -14.35 -13.94 1.53
N SER A 97 -14.55 -12.62 1.53
CA SER A 97 -14.52 -11.78 0.32
C SER A 97 -13.14 -11.82 -0.36
N SER A 98 -12.06 -11.81 0.44
CA SER A 98 -10.70 -11.90 -0.06
C SER A 98 -10.38 -13.26 -0.69
N SER A 99 -10.81 -14.35 -0.05
CA SER A 99 -10.64 -15.71 -0.60
C SER A 99 -11.35 -15.84 -1.95
N LEU A 100 -12.63 -15.46 -2.00
CA LEU A 100 -13.42 -15.53 -3.21
C LEU A 100 -12.82 -14.66 -4.33
N ALA A 101 -12.36 -13.45 -3.98
CA ALA A 101 -11.70 -12.57 -4.93
C ALA A 101 -10.44 -13.21 -5.53
N THR A 102 -9.59 -13.86 -4.73
CA THR A 102 -8.39 -14.53 -5.25
C THR A 102 -8.69 -15.71 -6.16
N GLU A 103 -9.75 -16.47 -5.90
CA GLU A 103 -10.19 -17.55 -6.78
C GLU A 103 -10.69 -17.00 -8.11
N TRP A 104 -11.45 -15.91 -8.07
CA TRP A 104 -12.00 -15.29 -9.27
C TRP A 104 -10.94 -14.61 -10.14
N VAL A 105 -9.86 -14.15 -9.55
CA VAL A 105 -8.78 -13.46 -10.27
C VAL A 105 -7.82 -14.45 -10.92
N LYS A 106 -7.69 -15.66 -10.38
CA LYS A 106 -6.88 -16.74 -10.99
C LYS A 106 -7.42 -17.14 -12.36
N GLY A 107 -6.52 -17.27 -13.33
CA GLY A 107 -6.84 -17.69 -14.70
C GLY A 107 -7.44 -16.60 -15.60
N LYS A 108 -7.82 -15.44 -15.04
CA LYS A 108 -8.31 -14.29 -15.81
C LYS A 108 -7.16 -13.46 -16.37
N SER A 109 -7.44 -12.74 -17.44
CA SER A 109 -6.57 -11.67 -17.94
C SER A 109 -6.62 -10.44 -17.03
N VAL A 110 -5.60 -9.58 -17.13
CA VAL A 110 -5.53 -8.30 -16.40
C VAL A 110 -6.77 -7.42 -16.64
N ASP A 111 -7.29 -7.39 -17.87
CA ASP A 111 -8.45 -6.56 -18.21
C ASP A 111 -9.78 -7.17 -17.76
N GLU A 112 -9.89 -8.50 -17.70
CA GLU A 112 -11.03 -9.18 -17.11
C GLU A 112 -11.07 -9.03 -15.59
N ALA A 113 -9.91 -9.06 -14.94
CA ALA A 113 -9.80 -8.84 -13.50
C ALA A 113 -10.29 -7.44 -13.09
N LEU A 114 -10.10 -6.42 -13.94
CA LEU A 114 -10.63 -5.06 -13.70
C LEU A 114 -12.16 -4.96 -13.79
N LYS A 115 -12.82 -5.89 -14.49
CA LYS A 115 -14.28 -5.89 -14.65
C LYS A 115 -14.99 -6.46 -13.43
N ILE A 116 -14.28 -7.09 -12.49
CA ILE A 116 -14.85 -7.63 -11.26
C ILE A 116 -15.31 -6.47 -10.37
N ARG A 117 -16.57 -6.49 -9.95
CA ARG A 117 -17.15 -5.45 -9.09
C ARG A 117 -17.54 -6.01 -7.74
N ASN A 118 -17.58 -5.12 -6.74
CA ASN A 118 -18.09 -5.37 -5.40
C ASN A 118 -19.50 -6.00 -5.40
N THR A 119 -20.39 -5.55 -6.29
CA THR A 119 -21.77 -6.06 -6.36
C THR A 119 -21.84 -7.54 -6.71
N ASP A 120 -20.90 -8.04 -7.51
CA ASP A 120 -20.88 -9.44 -7.93
C ASP A 120 -20.37 -10.32 -6.76
N ILE A 121 -19.35 -9.86 -6.04
CA ILE A 121 -18.82 -10.50 -4.82
C ILE A 121 -19.89 -10.54 -3.71
N ALA A 122 -20.58 -9.41 -3.49
CA ALA A 122 -21.61 -9.30 -2.45
C ALA A 122 -22.81 -10.21 -2.72
N LYS A 123 -23.20 -10.37 -3.99
CA LYS A 123 -24.27 -11.30 -4.39
C LYS A 123 -23.86 -12.74 -4.17
N GLU A 124 -22.64 -13.11 -4.56
CA GLU A 124 -22.17 -14.49 -4.44
C GLU A 124 -22.15 -14.96 -2.98
N LEU A 125 -21.69 -14.09 -2.07
CA LEU A 125 -21.61 -14.34 -0.63
C LEU A 125 -22.92 -14.02 0.12
N CYS A 126 -23.94 -13.49 -0.57
CA CYS A 126 -25.22 -13.07 0.01
C CYS A 126 -25.03 -12.16 1.23
N LEU A 127 -24.18 -11.15 1.09
CA LEU A 127 -23.83 -10.26 2.20
C LEU A 127 -25.01 -9.33 2.56
N PRO A 128 -25.31 -9.16 3.86
CA PRO A 128 -26.25 -8.14 4.30
C PRO A 128 -25.67 -6.73 4.04
N PRO A 129 -26.51 -5.69 3.91
CA PRO A 129 -26.07 -4.34 3.53
C PRO A 129 -25.03 -3.74 4.48
N VAL A 130 -25.05 -4.13 5.75
CA VAL A 130 -24.10 -3.66 6.78
C VAL A 130 -22.65 -4.07 6.49
N LYS A 131 -22.43 -5.18 5.76
CA LYS A 131 -21.10 -5.75 5.49
C LYS A 131 -20.62 -5.54 4.05
N LEU A 132 -21.24 -4.60 3.31
CA LEU A 132 -20.85 -4.31 1.93
C LEU A 132 -19.45 -3.70 1.81
N HIS A 133 -18.93 -3.05 2.85
CA HIS A 133 -17.56 -2.51 2.87
C HIS A 133 -16.50 -3.61 2.62
N CYS A 134 -16.75 -4.85 3.04
CA CYS A 134 -15.84 -5.98 2.78
C CYS A 134 -15.70 -6.28 1.28
N SER A 135 -16.79 -6.16 0.53
CA SER A 135 -16.80 -6.37 -0.92
C SER A 135 -16.13 -5.22 -1.68
N MET A 136 -16.26 -3.98 -1.17
CA MET A 136 -15.56 -2.82 -1.70
C MET A 136 -14.05 -2.93 -1.50
N LEU A 137 -13.63 -3.34 -0.29
CA LEU A 137 -12.22 -3.55 0.02
C LEU A 137 -11.56 -4.57 -0.91
N ALA A 138 -12.27 -5.66 -1.24
CA ALA A 138 -11.77 -6.67 -2.16
C ALA A 138 -11.61 -6.13 -3.60
N GLU A 139 -12.57 -5.34 -4.09
CA GLU A 139 -12.48 -4.67 -5.40
C GLU A 139 -11.30 -3.68 -5.45
N ASP A 140 -11.16 -2.86 -4.42
CA ASP A 140 -10.08 -1.88 -4.31
C ASP A 140 -8.71 -2.56 -4.26
N ALA A 141 -8.61 -3.70 -3.57
CA ALA A 141 -7.40 -4.51 -3.51
C ALA A 141 -6.98 -5.04 -4.89
N ILE A 142 -7.94 -5.52 -5.69
CA ILE A 142 -7.70 -6.00 -7.06
C ILE A 142 -7.18 -4.85 -7.93
N LYS A 143 -7.86 -3.70 -7.89
CA LYS A 143 -7.46 -2.51 -8.65
C LYS A 143 -6.06 -2.03 -8.27
N ALA A 144 -5.75 -1.99 -6.97
CA ALA A 144 -4.44 -1.60 -6.47
C ALA A 144 -3.34 -2.58 -6.89
N ALA A 145 -3.60 -3.89 -6.88
CA ALA A 145 -2.62 -4.88 -7.32
C ALA A 145 -2.33 -4.80 -8.83
N LEU A 146 -3.36 -4.55 -9.64
CA LEU A 146 -3.23 -4.40 -11.09
C LEU A 146 -2.56 -3.07 -11.47
N SER A 147 -2.80 -1.99 -10.73
CA SER A 147 -2.12 -0.71 -10.95
C SER A 147 -0.63 -0.80 -10.61
N ASP A 148 -0.26 -1.44 -9.50
CA ASP A 148 1.14 -1.71 -9.14
C ASP A 148 1.86 -2.53 -10.22
N TYR A 149 1.19 -3.57 -10.75
CA TYR A 149 1.73 -4.36 -11.86
C TYR A 149 1.99 -3.49 -13.11
N ARG A 150 1.02 -2.66 -13.52
CA ARG A 150 1.17 -1.77 -14.69
C ARG A 150 2.32 -0.78 -14.51
N VAL A 151 2.45 -0.19 -13.32
CA VAL A 151 3.55 0.74 -13.00
C VAL A 151 4.91 0.05 -13.11
N LYS A 152 5.04 -1.19 -12.62
CA LYS A 152 6.28 -1.98 -12.74
C LYS A 152 6.66 -2.25 -14.20
N GLN A 153 5.69 -2.62 -15.04
CA GLN A 153 5.91 -2.84 -16.47
C GLN A 153 6.32 -1.56 -17.21
N ASP A 154 5.69 -0.43 -16.89
CA ASP A 154 6.04 0.87 -17.49
C ASP A 154 7.43 1.36 -17.07
N MET A 155 7.81 1.15 -15.80
CA MET A 155 9.16 1.47 -15.32
C MET A 155 10.21 0.62 -16.04
N GLU A 156 9.97 -0.67 -16.24
CA GLU A 156 10.87 -1.54 -16.98
C GLU A 156 11.01 -1.12 -18.44
N LYS A 157 9.90 -0.79 -19.11
CA LYS A 157 9.94 -0.30 -20.50
C LYS A 157 10.76 0.99 -20.63
N LYS A 158 10.67 1.89 -19.65
CA LYS A 158 11.50 3.12 -19.59
C LYS A 158 12.97 2.81 -19.35
N LEU A 159 13.29 1.85 -18.47
CA LEU A 159 14.67 1.39 -18.23
C LEU A 159 15.28 0.71 -19.46
N LEU A 160 14.48 -0.08 -20.19
CA LEU A 160 14.93 -0.71 -21.43
C LEU A 160 15.17 0.34 -22.51
N ALA A 161 14.26 1.30 -22.66
CA ALA A 161 14.39 2.41 -23.60
C ALA A 161 15.65 3.26 -23.33
N SER A 162 15.94 3.61 -22.07
CA SER A 162 17.15 4.39 -21.74
C SER A 162 18.45 3.60 -21.99
N SER A 163 18.44 2.28 -21.79
CA SER A 163 19.59 1.43 -22.12
C SER A 163 19.86 1.34 -23.63
N THR A 164 18.81 1.39 -24.46
CA THR A 164 18.95 1.40 -25.92
C THR A 164 19.44 2.74 -26.46
N ASP A 165 19.13 3.85 -25.77
CA ASP A 165 19.57 5.18 -26.15
C ASP A 165 21.09 5.36 -25.92
N LEU A 166 21.65 4.75 -24.87
CA LEU A 166 23.10 4.72 -24.65
C LEU A 166 23.88 3.95 -25.74
N ARG A 167 23.28 2.95 -26.39
CA ARG A 167 23.89 2.26 -27.54
C ARG A 167 23.79 3.05 -28.85
N ARG A 168 22.77 3.89 -29.02
CA ARG A 168 22.66 4.82 -30.16
C ARG A 168 23.44 6.13 -29.96
N GLY A 169 23.72 6.50 -28.71
CA GLY A 169 24.47 7.70 -28.31
C GLY A 169 25.99 7.55 -28.23
N SER A 170 26.59 6.42 -28.66
CA SER A 170 28.05 6.30 -28.82
C SER A 170 28.57 6.80 -30.19
N ALA A 171 27.74 7.51 -30.96
CA ALA A 171 28.21 8.38 -32.04
C ALA A 171 27.81 9.82 -31.73
N SER A 172 28.83 10.66 -31.49
CA SER A 172 28.76 12.14 -31.43
C SER A 172 28.35 12.79 -30.10
N LYS A 173 29.31 12.87 -29.18
CA LYS A 173 29.83 14.17 -28.71
C LYS A 173 31.18 13.96 -28.06
N ALA A 174 32.22 14.37 -28.77
CA ALA A 174 33.56 14.55 -28.20
C ALA A 174 33.45 15.61 -27.09
N LEU A 175 33.31 15.18 -25.84
CA LEU A 175 33.54 16.08 -24.71
C LEU A 175 34.98 16.57 -24.79
N SER A 176 35.12 17.89 -24.76
CA SER A 176 36.39 18.59 -24.73
C SER A 176 37.25 18.09 -23.55
N GLY A 177 38.58 18.03 -23.75
CA GLY A 177 39.52 17.39 -22.82
C GLY A 177 39.52 17.96 -21.39
N THR A 178 38.90 19.12 -21.17
CA THR A 178 38.81 19.82 -19.89
C THR A 178 37.68 19.27 -19.00
N GLU A 179 36.53 18.90 -19.56
CA GLU A 179 35.35 18.40 -18.81
C GLU A 179 35.56 16.97 -18.31
N ARG A 180 36.32 16.15 -19.05
CA ARG A 180 36.67 14.79 -18.64
C ARG A 180 37.54 14.77 -17.37
N ARG A 181 38.37 15.79 -17.14
CA ARG A 181 39.22 15.88 -15.94
C ARG A 181 38.40 16.24 -14.69
N GLN A 182 37.41 17.13 -14.82
CA GLN A 182 36.50 17.46 -13.72
C GLN A 182 35.57 16.29 -13.37
N LEU A 183 35.04 15.58 -14.36
CA LEU A 183 34.15 14.43 -14.11
C LEU A 183 34.89 13.25 -13.47
N LEU A 184 36.15 13.00 -13.84
CA LEU A 184 36.96 11.94 -13.24
C LEU A 184 37.32 12.24 -11.78
N LEU A 185 37.51 13.51 -11.42
CA LEU A 185 37.72 13.92 -10.04
C LEU A 185 36.46 13.71 -9.20
N ILE A 186 35.29 14.12 -9.71
CA ILE A 186 33.99 13.95 -9.04
C ILE A 186 33.62 12.46 -8.86
N LEU A 187 33.90 11.63 -9.86
CA LEU A 187 33.68 10.18 -9.77
C LEU A 187 34.68 9.49 -8.83
N ARG A 188 35.89 10.03 -8.65
CA ARG A 188 36.83 9.54 -7.64
C ARG A 188 36.38 9.88 -6.23
N THR A 189 35.86 11.08 -5.98
CA THR A 189 35.32 11.45 -4.66
C THR A 189 34.02 10.72 -4.32
N CYS A 190 33.13 10.48 -5.29
CA CYS A 190 31.92 9.68 -5.04
C CYS A 190 32.19 8.19 -4.78
N ARG A 191 33.33 7.65 -5.22
CA ARG A 191 33.69 6.25 -4.95
C ARG A 191 34.26 6.06 -3.54
N LEU A 192 34.77 7.12 -2.92
CA LEU A 192 35.26 7.10 -1.53
C LEU A 192 34.13 7.13 -0.49
N THR A 193 33.00 7.79 -0.77
CA THR A 193 31.86 7.85 0.17
C THR A 193 30.96 6.62 0.16
N ARG A 194 31.15 5.70 -0.81
CA ARG A 194 30.31 4.51 -0.97
C ARG A 194 30.84 3.28 -0.21
N ALA A 195 32.05 3.35 0.36
CA ALA A 195 32.69 2.23 1.01
C ALA A 195 32.26 1.99 2.49
N ASP A 196 31.51 2.91 3.11
CA ASP A 196 31.19 2.83 4.55
C ASP A 196 29.73 2.45 4.89
N SER A 197 28.98 1.84 3.96
CA SER A 197 27.57 1.48 4.24
C SER A 197 27.20 0.04 3.88
N GLU A 198 28.02 -0.92 4.31
CA GLU A 198 27.60 -2.32 4.41
C GLU A 198 27.65 -2.78 5.87
N GLY A 199 26.52 -2.65 6.57
CA GLY A 199 26.37 -3.14 7.94
C GLY A 199 24.96 -2.92 8.50
N GLY A 200 24.12 -3.97 8.43
CA GLY A 200 23.13 -4.32 9.46
C GLY A 200 21.92 -3.40 9.74
N SER A 201 20.76 -3.85 9.26
CA SER A 201 19.43 -3.80 9.93
C SER A 201 19.08 -2.66 10.90
N ARG A 202 18.17 -1.75 10.50
CA ARG A 202 17.03 -1.28 11.32
C ARG A 202 16.09 -0.32 10.56
N THR A 203 14.87 -0.79 10.32
CA THR A 203 13.58 -0.12 10.58
C THR A 203 13.39 1.37 10.26
N GLU A 204 12.53 1.61 9.25
CA GLU A 204 11.28 2.42 9.35
C GLU A 204 11.29 3.94 9.56
N MET A 205 12.41 4.65 9.55
CA MET A 205 12.39 6.13 9.67
C MET A 205 13.10 6.92 8.56
N GLN A 206 13.28 6.36 7.36
CA GLN A 206 13.91 7.08 6.23
C GLN A 206 12.96 7.44 5.07
N PHE A 207 11.65 7.19 5.21
CA PHE A 207 10.67 7.50 4.16
C PHE A 207 10.18 8.96 4.18
N ALA A 208 10.41 9.71 5.27
CA ALA A 208 9.88 11.07 5.43
C ALA A 208 10.82 12.20 4.97
N GLU A 209 12.13 11.97 4.82
CA GLU A 209 13.07 13.00 4.36
C GLU A 209 13.38 12.94 2.86
N ARG A 210 13.14 11.79 2.21
CA ARG A 210 13.39 11.61 0.78
C ARG A 210 12.33 12.30 -0.11
N SER A 211 11.14 12.54 0.43
CA SER A 211 10.03 13.19 -0.26
C SER A 211 10.17 14.73 -0.31
N LYS A 212 10.89 15.36 0.64
CA LYS A 212 11.16 16.80 0.61
C LYS A 212 12.17 17.20 -0.48
N TRP A 213 13.10 16.31 -0.84
CA TRP A 213 14.10 16.59 -1.87
C TRP A 213 13.56 16.50 -3.31
N VAL A 214 12.63 15.56 -3.58
CA VAL A 214 12.06 15.42 -4.93
C VAL A 214 11.08 16.56 -5.25
N ALA A 215 10.33 17.06 -4.26
CA ALA A 215 9.38 18.17 -4.46
C ALA A 215 10.04 19.56 -4.62
N GLY A 216 11.30 19.71 -4.22
CA GLY A 216 12.07 20.96 -4.39
C GLY A 216 12.71 21.11 -5.77
N ALA A 217 13.11 19.99 -6.39
CA ALA A 217 13.81 20.00 -7.67
C ALA A 217 12.89 20.31 -8.88
N ASP A 218 11.63 19.89 -8.85
CA ASP A 218 10.68 20.14 -9.95
C ASP A 218 10.17 21.59 -10.03
N ARG A 219 10.33 22.38 -8.96
CA ARG A 219 9.85 23.78 -8.93
C ARG A 219 10.83 24.81 -9.50
N MET A 220 12.04 24.39 -9.88
CA MET A 220 13.08 25.28 -10.45
C MET A 220 13.35 25.06 -11.95
N ALA A 221 12.70 24.06 -12.58
CA ALA A 221 12.86 23.78 -14.01
C ALA A 221 11.92 24.60 -14.93
N GLY A 222 11.10 25.50 -14.38
CA GLY A 222 10.04 26.21 -15.09
C GLY A 222 10.28 27.68 -15.45
N ALA A 223 11.49 28.22 -15.27
CA ALA A 223 11.80 29.61 -15.61
C ALA A 223 12.97 29.67 -16.60
N GLY A 224 12.64 29.71 -17.90
CA GLY A 224 13.58 30.07 -18.94
C GLY A 224 13.96 31.56 -18.83
N ALA A 225 15.15 31.85 -18.32
CA ALA A 225 15.84 33.11 -18.54
C ALA A 225 17.34 32.90 -18.28
N GLY A 226 18.17 33.26 -19.26
CA GLY A 226 19.61 33.12 -19.16
C GLY A 226 20.21 34.05 -18.10
N VAL A 227 20.93 33.46 -17.15
CA VAL A 227 22.04 34.11 -16.46
C VAL A 227 23.10 33.04 -16.23
N GLY A 228 23.99 32.89 -17.20
CA GLY A 228 25.20 32.09 -17.05
C GLY A 228 26.14 32.75 -16.03
N ALA A 229 26.87 31.89 -15.32
CA ALA A 229 28.13 32.18 -14.63
C ALA A 229 28.15 32.66 -13.15
N LEU A 230 27.04 32.64 -12.39
CA LEU A 230 27.12 32.96 -10.94
C LEU A 230 26.40 32.00 -9.97
N LEU A 231 26.12 30.75 -10.38
CA LEU A 231 25.46 29.74 -9.52
C LEU A 231 26.33 28.52 -9.14
N HIS A 232 27.61 28.47 -9.53
CA HIS A 232 28.49 27.36 -9.18
C HIS A 232 29.20 27.50 -7.81
N LEU A 233 29.05 28.64 -7.11
CA LEU A 233 29.73 28.88 -5.83
C LEU A 233 28.82 28.73 -4.61
N LEU A 234 27.49 28.76 -4.78
CA LEU A 234 26.53 28.66 -3.67
C LEU A 234 26.54 27.31 -2.94
N PRO A 235 26.69 26.14 -3.61
CA PRO A 235 26.74 24.86 -2.91
C PRO A 235 28.03 24.68 -2.10
N VAL A 236 29.15 25.23 -2.59
CA VAL A 236 30.46 25.14 -1.94
C VAL A 236 30.57 26.10 -0.76
N LEU A 237 30.00 27.30 -0.89
CA LEU A 237 29.94 28.29 0.18
C LEU A 237 29.02 27.85 1.33
N TRP A 238 27.92 27.15 1.02
CA TRP A 238 27.05 26.56 2.04
C TRP A 238 27.72 25.37 2.75
N LEU A 239 28.50 24.54 2.05
CA LEU A 239 29.26 23.45 2.66
C LEU A 239 30.36 23.95 3.61
N LEU A 240 30.99 25.09 3.30
CA LEU A 240 31.96 25.75 4.18
C LEU A 240 31.31 26.39 5.42
N LEU A 241 30.08 26.88 5.31
CA LEU A 241 29.30 27.41 6.44
C LEU A 241 28.76 26.31 7.36
N VAL A 242 28.43 25.13 6.83
CA VAL A 242 27.83 24.02 7.60
C VAL A 242 28.89 23.13 8.29
N LEU A 243 30.14 23.14 7.84
CA LEU A 243 31.22 22.30 8.41
C LEU A 243 32.06 22.94 9.53
N GLY A 244 31.65 24.08 10.09
CA GLY A 244 32.08 24.49 11.43
C GLY A 244 33.61 24.52 11.68
N HIS A 245 34.35 25.22 10.82
CA HIS A 245 35.75 25.55 11.11
C HIS A 245 36.04 27.01 10.72
N VAL A 246 35.67 27.92 11.61
CA VAL A 246 36.14 29.31 11.58
C VAL A 246 36.99 29.52 12.84
N PRO A 247 38.32 29.70 12.71
CA PRO A 247 39.15 30.16 13.82
C PRO A 247 38.78 31.62 14.18
N PRO A 248 38.92 32.04 15.45
CA PRO A 248 38.40 33.33 15.89
C PRO A 248 39.26 34.46 15.32
N LEU A 249 38.72 35.16 14.31
CA LEU A 249 39.22 36.45 13.85
C LEU A 249 38.23 37.56 14.24
N PHE A 250 37.83 37.57 15.52
CA PHE A 250 36.96 38.57 16.11
C PHE A 250 37.82 39.64 16.79
N HIS A 251 38.55 40.45 16.00
CA HIS A 251 39.30 41.59 16.57
C HIS A 251 39.61 42.74 15.59
N LEU A 252 38.82 42.95 14.53
CA LEU A 252 39.17 43.96 13.51
C LEU A 252 38.06 44.84 12.96
N LEU A 253 36.84 44.80 13.50
CA LEU A 253 35.81 45.77 13.13
C LEU A 253 35.12 46.28 14.39
N GLY A 254 35.81 47.20 15.06
CA GLY A 254 35.19 48.01 16.11
C GLY A 254 34.08 48.87 15.49
N LEU A 255 32.85 48.65 15.92
CA LEU A 255 31.75 49.59 15.84
C LEU A 255 30.78 49.32 17.00
N PRO A 256 30.21 50.38 17.60
CA PRO A 256 29.63 50.35 18.93
C PRO A 256 28.21 49.80 18.97
N ASP A 257 27.92 49.12 20.07
CA ASP A 257 26.59 48.68 20.50
C ASP A 257 25.62 49.87 20.63
N LEU A 258 24.36 49.67 20.23
CA LEU A 258 23.23 50.52 20.61
C LEU A 258 22.08 49.63 21.14
N PRO A 259 21.34 50.08 22.16
CA PRO A 259 20.73 49.20 23.17
C PRO A 259 19.27 48.82 22.92
N ASP A 260 18.92 47.69 23.53
CA ASP A 260 17.65 47.14 24.05
C ASP A 260 16.30 47.56 23.44
#